data_AF-A0A263DGC5-F1
#
_entry.id   AF-A0A263DGC5-F1
#
_cell.length_a   1.000
_cell.length_b   1.000
_cell.length_c   1.000
_cell.angle_alpha   90.00
_cell.angle_beta   90.00
_cell.angle_gamma   90.00
#
_symmetry.space_group_name_H-M   'P 1'
#
loop_
_entity.id
_entity.type
_entity.pdbx_description
1 polymer ?
#
loop_
_entity_poly.entity_id
_entity_poly.type
_entity_poly.pdbx_seq_one_letter_code
_entity_poly.pdbx_strand_id
1 'polypeptide(L)'
;MRDGRATVGRIWFGRAVLVLACLATVLAGVRSGTVTVQRSADAVPGTVRIMPLGASSTVGKGSPRTAGYRGPLQELLARDGLSVDLVGSRRDGPASVPDRDHEGRSGTTLAQMLPRVAEWVVRARPDVVLLHSGTNDLQKGASAAEAARRLEDVLETIVSVSDAHVVVAGVWAPLPGDGRDREEFERLSALVVAGFRERGHQMRFVDATGLLTPQDIADGLHPNAAGYRRIAGMWEREILGVLDPRP
;
A
#
# COMPACT_ATOMS: atom_id res chain seq x y z
N MET A 1 -25.54 -53.87 -48.84
CA MET A 1 -26.68 -53.15 -48.21
C MET A 1 -26.37 -51.67 -48.26
N ARG A 2 -27.38 -50.90 -48.67
CA ARG A 2 -27.42 -49.51 -49.14
C ARG A 2 -26.33 -48.52 -48.69
N ASP A 3 -25.59 -48.05 -49.68
CA ASP A 3 -25.05 -46.70 -49.83
C ASP A 3 -26.16 -45.69 -50.13
N GLY A 4 -25.98 -44.44 -49.68
CA GLY A 4 -26.82 -43.29 -50.02
C GLY A 4 -26.01 -41.99 -49.91
N ARG A 5 -25.45 -41.55 -51.03
CA ARG A 5 -24.93 -40.19 -51.26
C ARG A 5 -25.99 -39.31 -51.95
N ALA A 6 -25.76 -38.01 -51.85
CA ALA A 6 -25.93 -36.99 -52.90
C ALA A 6 -27.28 -36.23 -53.04
N THR A 7 -27.26 -34.98 -52.54
CA THR A 7 -27.47 -33.68 -53.23
C THR A 7 -28.72 -33.29 -54.04
N VAL A 8 -28.97 -31.97 -54.00
CA VAL A 8 -29.49 -31.01 -55.02
C VAL A 8 -30.95 -30.52 -54.87
N GLY A 9 -31.13 -29.19 -54.98
CA GLY A 9 -32.36 -28.55 -55.49
C GLY A 9 -32.66 -27.16 -54.89
N ARG A 10 -31.92 -26.09 -55.24
CA ARG A 10 -32.29 -25.04 -56.23
C ARG A 10 -33.76 -24.58 -56.22
N ILE A 11 -33.98 -23.32 -55.85
CA ILE A 11 -35.20 -22.54 -56.14
C ILE A 11 -34.81 -21.33 -57.02
N TRP A 12 -35.68 -21.03 -57.98
CA TRP A 12 -35.50 -20.09 -59.09
C TRP A 12 -36.14 -18.71 -58.80
N PHE A 13 -35.42 -17.66 -59.20
CA PHE A 13 -35.78 -16.32 -59.74
C PHE A 13 -36.96 -15.48 -59.21
N GLY A 14 -36.63 -14.22 -58.89
CA GLY A 14 -37.58 -13.12 -58.74
C GLY A 14 -36.96 -11.73 -58.81
N ARG A 15 -36.65 -11.28 -60.04
CA ARG A 15 -36.61 -9.89 -60.55
C ARG A 15 -35.46 -8.97 -60.10
N ALA A 16 -34.71 -8.53 -61.13
CA ALA A 16 -33.73 -7.48 -61.11
C ALA A 16 -34.37 -6.09 -60.94
N VAL A 17 -33.71 -5.23 -60.14
CA VAL A 17 -33.68 -3.78 -60.35
C VAL A 17 -32.25 -3.32 -60.10
N LEU A 18 -31.64 -2.76 -61.15
CA LEU A 18 -30.35 -2.10 -61.16
C LEU A 18 -30.54 -0.66 -60.65
N VAL A 19 -29.86 -0.25 -59.58
CA VAL A 19 -29.60 1.18 -59.30
C VAL A 19 -28.16 1.34 -58.79
N LEU A 20 -27.54 2.40 -59.30
CA LEU A 20 -26.15 2.80 -59.26
C LEU A 20 -25.46 2.89 -57.88
N ALA A 21 -24.16 2.55 -57.93
CA ALA A 21 -23.01 3.23 -57.35
C ALA A 21 -23.13 3.90 -55.96
N CYS A 22 -22.33 3.41 -55.02
CA CYS A 22 -21.44 4.25 -54.21
C CYS A 22 -20.41 3.35 -53.51
N LEU A 23 -19.16 3.41 -53.99
CA LEU A 23 -18.00 2.87 -53.28
C LEU A 23 -17.70 3.81 -52.10
N ALA A 24 -17.97 3.37 -50.88
CA ALA A 24 -17.53 4.06 -49.67
C ALA A 24 -16.80 3.07 -48.77
N THR A 25 -15.47 3.13 -48.83
CA THR A 25 -14.55 2.53 -47.88
C THR A 25 -14.83 3.07 -46.47
N VAL A 26 -15.38 2.24 -45.59
CA VAL A 26 -15.44 2.55 -44.15
C VAL A 26 -14.14 2.06 -43.51
N LEU A 27 -13.10 2.88 -43.59
CA LEU A 27 -12.02 2.86 -42.60
C LEU A 27 -12.53 3.63 -41.39
N ALA A 28 -13.24 2.93 -40.50
CA ALA A 28 -13.58 3.49 -39.19
C ALA A 28 -12.27 3.62 -38.40
N GLY A 29 -11.75 4.84 -38.33
CA GLY A 29 -10.60 5.18 -37.51
C GLY A 29 -10.86 4.84 -36.05
N VAL A 30 -10.02 3.98 -35.49
CA VAL A 30 -9.87 3.83 -34.04
C VAL A 30 -9.41 5.20 -33.53
N ARG A 31 -10.30 5.94 -32.86
CA ARG A 31 -9.91 7.13 -32.11
C ARG A 31 -9.05 6.64 -30.95
N SER A 32 -7.75 6.91 -31.01
CA SER A 32 -6.88 6.87 -29.82
C SER A 32 -7.46 7.84 -28.81
N GLY A 33 -8.27 7.32 -27.88
CA GLY A 33 -8.69 8.05 -26.71
C GLY A 33 -7.46 8.21 -25.83
N THR A 34 -6.84 9.38 -25.84
CA THR A 34 -5.95 9.78 -24.76
C THR A 34 -6.79 9.81 -23.48
N VAL A 35 -6.61 8.82 -22.62
CA VAL A 35 -7.04 8.90 -21.23
C VAL A 35 -6.16 9.95 -20.58
N THR A 36 -6.60 11.21 -20.61
CA THR A 36 -6.05 12.22 -19.71
C THR A 36 -6.43 11.82 -18.29
N VAL A 37 -5.47 11.24 -17.57
CA VAL A 37 -5.53 11.12 -16.11
C VAL A 37 -5.64 12.54 -15.58
N GLN A 38 -6.84 12.91 -15.16
CA GLN A 38 -7.12 14.21 -14.59
C GLN A 38 -6.48 14.24 -13.20
N ARG A 39 -5.25 14.78 -13.11
CA ARG A 39 -4.58 15.06 -11.84
C ARG A 39 -5.54 15.91 -11.00
N SER A 40 -6.01 15.36 -9.87
CA SER A 40 -6.96 16.03 -9.01
C SER A 40 -6.40 17.35 -8.47
N ALA A 41 -7.23 18.40 -8.47
CA ALA A 41 -6.88 19.78 -8.16
C ALA A 41 -6.64 20.08 -6.66
N ASP A 42 -6.60 19.06 -5.79
CA ASP A 42 -6.43 19.25 -4.34
C ASP A 42 -5.00 19.04 -3.84
N ALA A 43 -4.09 18.55 -4.70
CA ALA A 43 -2.69 18.39 -4.33
C ALA A 43 -1.98 19.73 -4.50
N VAL A 44 -1.45 20.29 -3.41
CA VAL A 44 -0.49 21.40 -3.50
C VAL A 44 0.71 20.87 -4.29
N PRO A 45 1.03 21.45 -5.46
CA PRO A 45 2.15 20.98 -6.26
C PRO A 45 3.44 20.98 -5.42
N GLY A 46 4.07 19.81 -5.28
CA GLY A 46 5.31 19.64 -4.49
C GLY A 46 5.14 19.11 -3.06
N THR A 47 3.91 18.86 -2.59
CA THR A 47 3.65 18.20 -1.31
C THR A 47 3.45 16.69 -1.49
N VAL A 48 4.17 15.89 -0.70
CA VAL A 48 4.06 14.41 -0.71
C VAL A 48 3.05 13.97 0.35
N ARG A 49 2.03 13.22 -0.07
CA ARG A 49 0.99 12.67 0.81
C ARG A 49 1.44 11.32 1.37
N ILE A 50 1.64 11.25 2.68
CA ILE A 50 2.16 10.05 3.35
C ILE A 50 1.08 9.49 4.25
N MET A 51 0.69 8.23 4.11
CA MET A 51 -0.22 7.55 5.02
C MET A 51 0.56 6.70 6.04
N PRO A 52 0.64 7.09 7.31
CA PRO A 52 1.04 6.20 8.38
C PRO A 52 -0.08 5.18 8.66
N LEU A 53 0.09 3.93 8.21
CA LEU A 53 -0.91 2.85 8.35
C LEU A 53 -0.40 1.78 9.31
N GLY A 54 -1.21 1.42 10.31
CA GLY A 54 -0.80 0.39 11.26
C GLY A 54 -1.61 0.35 12.54
N ALA A 55 -0.94 -0.01 13.64
CA ALA A 55 -1.58 -0.21 14.94
C ALA A 55 -1.12 0.84 16.00
N SER A 56 -0.93 0.42 17.25
CA SER A 56 -0.60 1.30 18.37
C SER A 56 0.74 2.02 18.23
N SER A 57 1.73 1.40 17.55
CA SER A 57 3.00 2.07 17.26
C SER A 57 2.84 3.25 16.29
N THR A 58 1.91 3.13 15.34
CA THR A 58 1.55 4.22 14.41
C THR A 58 0.75 5.32 15.12
N VAL A 59 -0.13 4.94 16.05
CA VAL A 59 -0.79 5.91 16.95
C VAL A 59 0.25 6.67 17.79
N GLY A 60 1.30 5.98 18.23
CA GLY A 60 2.40 6.56 19.02
C GLY A 60 2.36 6.21 20.50
N LYS A 61 1.76 5.08 20.87
CA LYS A 61 1.78 4.58 22.26
C LYS A 61 3.23 4.41 22.73
N GLY A 62 3.54 4.81 23.96
CA GLY A 62 4.93 4.85 24.47
C GLY A 62 5.65 6.19 24.23
N SER A 63 5.18 7.04 23.30
CA SER A 63 5.65 8.42 23.15
C SER A 63 4.51 9.38 22.74
N PRO A 64 3.54 9.64 23.63
CA PRO A 64 2.40 10.50 23.30
C PRO A 64 2.82 11.96 23.04
N ARG A 65 3.94 12.42 23.61
CA ARG A 65 4.46 13.79 23.39
C ARG A 65 5.01 14.04 21.98
N THR A 66 5.24 12.98 21.20
CA THR A 66 5.78 13.08 19.83
C THR A 66 4.87 12.42 18.81
N ALA A 67 3.67 11.97 19.22
CA ALA A 67 2.77 11.18 18.39
C ALA A 67 3.50 9.93 17.80
N GLY A 68 4.35 9.29 18.61
CA GLY A 68 5.21 8.20 18.16
C GLY A 68 6.32 8.71 17.24
N TYR A 69 6.49 8.06 16.09
CA TYR A 69 7.47 8.47 15.07
C TYR A 69 6.98 9.63 14.21
N ARG A 70 5.68 9.93 14.20
CA ARG A 70 5.09 10.91 13.26
C ARG A 70 5.63 12.32 13.46
N GLY A 71 5.83 12.76 14.70
CA GLY A 71 6.46 14.05 15.00
C GLY A 71 7.91 14.13 14.50
N PRO A 72 8.81 13.27 14.99
CA PRO A 72 10.20 13.27 14.55
C PRO A 72 10.37 13.05 13.05
N LEU A 73 9.50 12.27 12.41
CA LEU A 73 9.52 12.06 10.95
C LEU A 73 9.25 13.38 10.21
N GLN A 74 8.28 14.18 10.64
CA GLN A 74 8.02 15.48 10.04
C GLN A 74 9.20 16.44 10.23
N GLU A 75 9.83 16.43 11.41
CA GLU A 75 11.03 17.25 11.67
C GLU A 75 12.19 16.88 10.73
N LEU A 76 12.37 15.58 10.49
CA LEU A 76 13.40 15.03 9.60
C LEU A 76 13.14 15.41 8.14
N LEU A 77 11.95 15.10 7.61
CA LEU A 77 11.59 15.41 6.23
C LEU A 77 11.60 16.92 5.94
N ALA A 78 11.22 17.76 6.92
CA ALA A 78 11.32 19.20 6.78
C ALA A 78 12.78 19.69 6.74
N ARG A 79 13.71 19.05 7.45
CA ARG A 79 15.16 19.35 7.35
C ARG A 79 15.72 19.01 5.98
N ASP A 80 15.17 17.99 5.32
CA ASP A 80 15.50 17.63 3.94
C ASP A 80 14.81 18.51 2.89
N GLY A 81 14.02 19.51 3.32
CA GLY A 81 13.31 20.43 2.44
C GLY A 81 12.04 19.85 1.80
N LEU A 82 11.54 18.71 2.29
CA LEU A 82 10.30 18.10 1.80
C LEU A 82 9.07 18.74 2.45
N SER A 83 8.10 19.11 1.61
CA SER A 83 6.74 19.41 2.06
C SER A 83 5.95 18.11 2.11
N VAL A 84 5.39 17.79 3.27
CA VAL A 84 4.61 16.55 3.46
C VAL A 84 3.24 16.84 4.06
N ASP A 85 2.27 16.01 3.69
CA ASP A 85 0.92 15.96 4.24
C ASP A 85 0.71 14.53 4.77
N LEU A 86 0.61 14.37 6.08
CA LEU A 86 0.23 13.07 6.64
C LEU A 86 -1.27 12.87 6.38
N VAL A 87 -1.65 11.70 5.90
CA VAL A 87 -3.04 11.44 5.50
C VAL A 87 -3.59 10.22 6.21
N GLY A 88 -4.88 10.29 6.53
CA GLY A 88 -5.62 9.23 7.19
C GLY A 88 -6.88 9.77 7.85
N SER A 89 -7.73 8.86 8.32
CA SER A 89 -9.03 9.19 8.90
C SER A 89 -8.96 9.53 10.40
N ARG A 90 -7.82 9.34 11.06
CA ARG A 90 -7.62 9.68 12.48
C ARG A 90 -6.70 10.87 12.63
N ARG A 91 -6.93 11.63 13.71
CA ARG A 91 -6.17 12.82 14.06
C ARG A 91 -5.91 12.86 15.56
N ASP A 92 -4.81 12.25 15.98
CA ASP A 92 -4.42 12.18 17.40
C ASP A 92 -2.94 12.60 17.57
N GLY A 93 -2.65 13.33 18.65
CA GLY A 93 -1.30 13.80 18.98
C GLY A 93 -1.31 15.18 19.68
N PRO A 94 -0.18 15.58 20.28
CA PRO A 94 -0.06 16.87 20.97
C PRO A 94 0.02 18.01 19.95
N ALA A 95 -0.36 19.21 20.37
CA ALA A 95 -0.35 20.39 19.50
C ALA A 95 1.04 20.78 18.96
N SER A 96 2.11 20.26 19.58
CA SER A 96 3.49 20.45 19.11
C SER A 96 3.82 19.64 17.85
N VAL A 97 3.01 18.65 17.48
CA VAL A 97 3.16 17.90 16.23
C VAL A 97 2.29 18.61 15.16
N PRO A 98 2.90 19.19 14.11
CA PRO A 98 2.17 20.04 13.15
C PRO A 98 1.03 19.30 12.45
N ASP A 99 1.34 18.17 11.82
CA ASP A 99 0.37 17.29 11.20
C ASP A 99 0.14 16.04 12.06
N ARG A 100 -1.11 15.83 12.45
CA ARG A 100 -1.52 14.78 13.39
C ARG A 100 -2.31 13.68 12.71
N ASP A 101 -2.46 13.73 11.40
CA ASP A 101 -3.29 12.81 10.65
C ASP A 101 -2.58 11.44 10.47
N HIS A 102 -3.34 10.34 10.56
CA HIS A 102 -2.83 8.97 10.42
C HIS A 102 -3.94 7.94 10.22
N GLU A 103 -3.55 6.71 9.89
CA GLU A 103 -4.42 5.53 9.83
C GLU A 103 -3.99 4.43 10.83
N GLY A 104 -3.25 4.83 11.89
CA GLY A 104 -2.94 3.97 13.04
C GLY A 104 -4.14 3.62 13.93
N ARG A 105 -4.34 2.34 14.25
CA ARG A 105 -5.46 1.84 15.07
C ARG A 105 -5.00 0.83 16.13
N SER A 106 -4.86 1.27 17.38
CA SER A 106 -4.38 0.43 18.49
C SER A 106 -5.04 -0.95 18.56
N GLY A 107 -4.22 -2.01 18.64
CA GLY A 107 -4.68 -3.40 18.77
C GLY A 107 -5.18 -4.07 17.47
N THR A 108 -5.22 -3.33 16.36
CA THR A 108 -5.72 -3.84 15.06
C THR A 108 -4.77 -4.90 14.50
N THR A 109 -5.33 -6.03 14.08
CA THR A 109 -4.64 -7.07 13.30
C THR A 109 -4.78 -6.81 11.80
N LEU A 110 -3.97 -7.49 10.98
CA LEU A 110 -4.11 -7.49 9.52
C LEU A 110 -5.51 -7.96 9.08
N ALA A 111 -6.05 -8.99 9.73
CA ALA A 111 -7.42 -9.45 9.48
C ALA A 111 -8.50 -8.37 9.75
N GLN A 112 -8.30 -7.54 10.77
CA GLN A 112 -9.23 -6.44 11.11
C GLN A 112 -9.04 -5.21 10.21
N MET A 113 -7.84 -5.04 9.64
CA MET A 113 -7.50 -3.97 8.69
C MET A 113 -8.09 -4.25 7.30
N LEU A 114 -8.00 -5.49 6.83
CA LEU A 114 -8.37 -5.91 5.49
C LEU A 114 -9.73 -5.37 4.98
N PRO A 115 -10.86 -5.51 5.70
CA PRO A 115 -12.17 -5.07 5.18
C PRO A 115 -12.31 -3.55 5.02
N ARG A 116 -11.33 -2.75 5.47
CA ARG A 116 -11.42 -1.29 5.50
C ARG A 116 -10.29 -0.58 4.76
N VAL A 117 -9.19 -1.27 4.48
CA VAL A 117 -7.98 -0.65 3.94
C VAL A 117 -8.22 0.02 2.58
N ALA A 118 -9.05 -0.57 1.72
CA ALA A 118 -9.44 0.04 0.45
C ALA A 118 -10.13 1.41 0.67
N GLU A 119 -11.10 1.49 1.58
CA GLU A 119 -11.81 2.74 1.90
C GLU A 119 -10.83 3.81 2.37
N TRP A 120 -9.90 3.44 3.26
CA TRP A 120 -8.92 4.36 3.83
C TRP A 120 -7.98 4.91 2.75
N VAL A 121 -7.41 4.03 1.93
CA VAL A 121 -6.49 4.41 0.86
C VAL A 121 -7.19 5.27 -0.19
N VAL A 122 -8.37 4.88 -0.67
CA VAL A 122 -9.13 5.63 -1.68
C VAL A 122 -9.47 7.03 -1.16
N ARG A 123 -9.91 7.16 0.09
CA ARG A 123 -10.28 8.46 0.66
C ARG A 123 -9.06 9.37 0.85
N ALA A 124 -7.97 8.80 1.34
CA ALA A 124 -6.77 9.56 1.67
C ALA A 124 -5.90 9.89 0.44
N ARG A 125 -6.00 9.13 -0.66
CA ARG A 125 -5.18 9.29 -1.88
C ARG A 125 -3.69 9.51 -1.55
N PRO A 126 -3.02 8.58 -0.83
CA PRO A 126 -1.61 8.76 -0.48
C PRO A 126 -0.70 8.58 -1.71
N ASP A 127 0.43 9.28 -1.72
CA ASP A 127 1.55 8.99 -2.62
C ASP A 127 2.45 7.88 -2.05
N VAL A 128 2.59 7.84 -0.72
CA VAL A 128 3.36 6.83 0.02
C VAL A 128 2.52 6.25 1.15
N VAL A 129 2.48 4.93 1.28
CA VAL A 129 1.91 4.22 2.44
C VAL A 129 3.05 3.63 3.27
N LEU A 130 3.12 4.02 4.54
CA LEU A 130 4.03 3.42 5.52
C LEU A 130 3.25 2.39 6.32
N LEU A 131 3.40 1.11 6.00
CA LEU A 131 2.69 0.01 6.64
C LEU A 131 3.56 -0.65 7.72
N HIS A 132 3.10 -0.60 8.97
CA HIS A 132 3.63 -1.44 10.05
C HIS A 132 2.48 -2.13 10.80
N SER A 133 2.36 -3.44 10.58
CA SER A 133 1.32 -4.29 11.16
C SER A 133 1.82 -5.73 11.31
N GLY A 134 1.03 -6.61 11.93
CA GLY A 134 1.37 -8.01 12.18
C GLY A 134 1.77 -8.32 13.63
N THR A 135 2.22 -7.34 14.41
CA THR A 135 2.50 -7.51 15.85
C THR A 135 1.30 -8.09 16.61
N ASN A 136 0.10 -7.54 16.37
CA ASN A 136 -1.12 -7.99 17.05
C ASN A 136 -1.60 -9.35 16.55
N ASP A 137 -1.32 -9.71 15.29
CA ASP A 137 -1.66 -11.04 14.76
C ASP A 137 -0.88 -12.11 15.52
N LEU A 138 0.43 -11.92 15.64
CA LEU A 138 1.33 -12.83 16.37
C LEU A 138 0.98 -12.87 17.87
N GLN A 139 0.75 -11.72 18.51
CA GLN A 139 0.34 -11.70 19.93
C GLN A 139 -1.01 -12.36 20.21
N LYS A 140 -1.90 -12.41 19.21
CA LYS A 140 -3.21 -13.07 19.31
C LYS A 140 -3.17 -14.52 18.83
N GLY A 141 -1.98 -15.07 18.58
CA GLY A 141 -1.76 -16.49 18.31
C GLY A 141 -1.89 -16.91 16.84
N ALA A 142 -1.94 -15.95 15.90
CA ALA A 142 -1.79 -16.31 14.49
C ALA A 142 -0.36 -16.82 14.23
N SER A 143 -0.22 -17.85 13.41
CA SER A 143 1.12 -18.29 12.96
C SER A 143 1.76 -17.23 12.06
N ALA A 144 3.09 -17.24 11.95
CA ALA A 144 3.82 -16.38 11.01
C ALA A 144 3.29 -16.50 9.57
N ALA A 145 3.02 -17.72 9.11
CA ALA A 145 2.46 -17.98 7.79
C ALA A 145 1.04 -17.42 7.61
N GLU A 146 0.21 -17.49 8.65
CA GLU A 146 -1.13 -16.91 8.62
C GLU A 146 -1.09 -15.38 8.61
N ALA A 147 -0.25 -14.77 9.44
CA ALA A 147 -0.05 -13.33 9.43
C ALA A 147 0.49 -12.84 8.07
N ALA A 148 1.43 -13.57 7.46
CA ALA A 148 1.99 -13.22 6.15
C ALA A 148 0.94 -13.30 5.02
N ARG A 149 0.07 -14.31 5.01
CA ARG A 149 -1.06 -14.36 4.06
C ARG A 149 -2.00 -13.18 4.23
N ARG A 150 -2.32 -12.80 5.47
CA ARG A 150 -3.17 -11.62 5.73
C ARG A 150 -2.49 -10.32 5.30
N LEU A 151 -1.15 -10.23 5.40
CA LEU A 151 -0.39 -9.10 4.89
C LEU A 151 -0.50 -9.05 3.36
N GLU A 152 -0.33 -10.18 2.67
CA GLU A 152 -0.53 -10.29 1.23
C GLU A 152 -1.92 -9.82 0.80
N ASP A 153 -2.98 -10.27 1.46
CA ASP A 153 -4.35 -9.83 1.18
C ASP A 153 -4.55 -8.31 1.35
N VAL A 154 -3.93 -7.73 2.39
CA VAL A 154 -3.96 -6.27 2.62
C VAL A 154 -3.22 -5.53 1.51
N LEU A 155 -2.05 -6.01 1.10
CA LEU A 155 -1.25 -5.41 0.04
C LEU A 155 -1.96 -5.51 -1.33
N GLU A 156 -2.55 -6.66 -1.64
CA GLU A 156 -3.36 -6.88 -2.84
C GLU A 156 -4.53 -5.88 -2.89
N THR A 157 -5.19 -5.69 -1.75
CA THR A 157 -6.28 -4.70 -1.62
C THR A 157 -5.78 -3.28 -1.87
N ILE A 158 -4.61 -2.89 -1.32
CA ILE A 158 -4.04 -1.56 -1.54
C ILE A 158 -3.73 -1.32 -3.02
N VAL A 159 -3.07 -2.25 -3.70
CA VAL A 159 -2.70 -2.07 -5.12
C VAL A 159 -3.90 -2.13 -6.06
N SER A 160 -4.99 -2.79 -5.66
CA SER A 160 -6.22 -2.81 -6.47
C SER A 160 -6.92 -1.44 -6.54
N VAL A 161 -6.58 -0.49 -5.66
CA VAL A 161 -7.24 0.82 -5.55
C VAL A 161 -6.28 2.01 -5.60
N SER A 162 -4.97 1.79 -5.69
CA SER A 162 -3.97 2.86 -5.64
C SER A 162 -2.63 2.43 -6.27
N ASP A 163 -1.97 3.39 -6.92
CA ASP A 163 -0.59 3.26 -7.44
C ASP A 163 0.46 3.80 -6.45
N ALA A 164 0.08 4.07 -5.19
CA ALA A 164 0.98 4.57 -4.16
C ALA A 164 2.20 3.67 -3.95
N HIS A 165 3.34 4.27 -3.60
CA HIS A 165 4.49 3.53 -3.13
C HIS A 165 4.19 2.96 -1.74
N VAL A 166 4.30 1.63 -1.57
CA VAL A 166 4.07 0.99 -0.27
C VAL A 166 5.39 0.56 0.35
N VAL A 167 5.73 1.12 1.51
CA VAL A 167 6.87 0.69 2.30
C VAL A 167 6.34 -0.11 3.50
N VAL A 168 6.70 -1.38 3.56
CA VAL A 168 6.32 -2.31 4.63
C VAL A 168 7.51 -2.51 5.55
N ALA A 169 7.34 -2.24 6.85
CA ALA A 169 8.34 -2.56 7.85
C ALA A 169 8.03 -3.89 8.54
N GLY A 170 9.09 -4.68 8.80
CA GLY A 170 9.04 -5.80 9.72
C GLY A 170 8.66 -5.38 11.15
N VAL A 171 8.35 -6.36 12.00
CA VAL A 171 7.89 -6.09 13.37
C VAL A 171 9.09 -5.72 14.26
N TRP A 172 9.18 -4.44 14.61
CA TRP A 172 10.20 -3.95 15.57
C TRP A 172 9.82 -4.20 17.04
N ALA A 173 8.57 -4.59 17.30
CA ALA A 173 8.08 -4.78 18.66
C ALA A 173 8.68 -6.06 19.27
N PRO A 174 9.14 -6.03 20.54
CA PRO A 174 9.51 -7.26 21.24
C PRO A 174 8.26 -8.13 21.41
N LEU A 175 8.31 -9.34 20.85
CA LEU A 175 7.27 -10.35 20.98
C LEU A 175 7.65 -11.37 22.04
N PRO A 176 6.68 -11.91 22.80
CA PRO A 176 6.96 -13.00 23.74
C PRO A 176 7.42 -14.26 22.98
N GLY A 177 8.20 -15.12 23.64
CA GLY A 177 8.72 -16.36 23.07
C GLY A 177 10.20 -16.28 22.67
N ASP A 178 10.64 -17.23 21.85
CA ASP A 178 12.05 -17.35 21.41
C ASP A 178 12.39 -16.54 20.15
N GLY A 179 11.42 -15.79 19.62
CA GLY A 179 11.59 -14.93 18.44
C GLY A 179 11.37 -15.60 17.09
N ARG A 180 11.20 -16.93 17.03
CA ARG A 180 11.07 -17.67 15.76
C ARG A 180 9.88 -17.23 14.91
N ASP A 181 8.73 -16.98 15.52
CA ASP A 181 7.54 -16.51 14.79
C ASP A 181 7.74 -15.10 14.21
N ARG A 182 8.51 -14.24 14.89
CA ARG A 182 8.86 -12.91 14.41
C ARG A 182 9.78 -13.00 13.20
N GLU A 183 10.85 -13.79 13.32
CA GLU A 183 11.83 -14.01 12.26
C GLU A 183 11.19 -14.61 11.01
N GLU A 184 10.34 -15.63 11.18
CA GLU A 184 9.63 -16.26 10.07
C GLU A 184 8.62 -15.31 9.44
N PHE A 185 7.90 -14.50 10.23
CA PHE A 185 6.99 -13.50 9.70
C PHE A 185 7.72 -12.43 8.90
N GLU A 186 8.89 -11.96 9.35
CA GLU A 186 9.73 -11.02 8.61
C GLU A 186 10.22 -11.62 7.29
N ARG A 187 10.73 -12.84 7.31
CA ARG A 187 11.17 -13.56 6.10
C ARG A 187 10.04 -13.71 5.08
N LEU A 188 8.86 -14.12 5.53
CA LEU A 188 7.69 -14.27 4.65
C LEU A 188 7.18 -12.91 4.14
N SER A 189 7.18 -11.88 4.97
CA SER A 189 6.78 -10.53 4.56
C SER A 189 7.70 -9.97 3.47
N ALA A 190 9.00 -10.21 3.58
CA ALA A 190 9.96 -9.85 2.54
C ALA A 190 9.67 -10.57 1.20
N LEU A 191 9.32 -11.86 1.25
CA LEU A 191 8.95 -12.63 0.06
C LEU A 191 7.65 -12.14 -0.58
N VAL A 192 6.62 -11.86 0.23
CA VAL A 192 5.34 -11.30 -0.24
C VAL A 192 5.61 -9.99 -0.99
N VAL A 193 6.35 -9.06 -0.37
CA VAL A 193 6.67 -7.77 -0.98
C VAL A 193 7.52 -7.93 -2.25
N ALA A 194 8.48 -8.85 -2.27
CA ALA A 194 9.24 -9.16 -3.48
C ALA A 194 8.34 -9.62 -4.62
N GLY A 195 7.34 -10.46 -4.34
CA GLY A 195 6.36 -10.90 -5.33
C GLY A 195 5.53 -9.76 -5.93
N PHE A 196 5.15 -8.75 -5.14
CA PHE A 196 4.48 -7.55 -5.68
C PHE A 196 5.41 -6.72 -6.57
N ARG A 197 6.69 -6.58 -6.19
CA ARG A 197 7.70 -5.88 -7.00
C ARG A 197 7.94 -6.56 -8.35
N GLU A 198 8.01 -7.90 -8.36
CA GLU A 198 8.15 -8.68 -9.59
C GLU A 198 6.95 -8.51 -10.54
N ARG A 199 5.76 -8.23 -9.98
CA ARG A 199 4.55 -7.87 -10.74
C ARG A 199 4.48 -6.39 -11.16
N GLY A 200 5.51 -5.60 -10.86
CA GLY A 200 5.61 -4.19 -11.26
C GLY A 200 5.01 -3.19 -10.27
N HIS A 201 4.56 -3.63 -9.10
CA HIS A 201 4.05 -2.70 -8.08
C HIS A 201 5.20 -2.00 -7.35
N GLN A 202 4.95 -0.74 -6.99
CA GLN A 202 5.90 0.09 -6.25
C GLN A 202 5.90 -0.28 -4.77
N MET A 203 6.68 -1.31 -4.40
CA MET A 203 6.77 -1.74 -3.01
C MET A 203 8.20 -1.92 -2.51
N ARG A 204 8.39 -1.74 -1.20
CA ARG A 204 9.65 -2.01 -0.50
C ARG A 204 9.38 -2.69 0.83
N PHE A 205 10.24 -3.63 1.19
CA PHE A 205 10.26 -4.22 2.51
C PHE A 205 11.49 -3.72 3.25
N VAL A 206 11.30 -3.38 4.52
CA VAL A 206 12.34 -2.91 5.40
C VAL A 206 12.46 -3.89 6.55
N ASP A 207 13.60 -4.54 6.65
CA ASP A 207 13.92 -5.33 7.83
C ASP A 207 14.11 -4.37 9.02
N ALA A 208 13.27 -4.54 10.04
CA ALA A 208 13.32 -3.76 11.27
C ALA A 208 13.98 -4.55 12.42
N THR A 209 14.48 -5.76 12.16
CA THR A 209 15.26 -6.51 13.15
C THR A 209 16.52 -5.74 13.53
N GLY A 210 16.73 -5.63 14.84
CA GLY A 210 17.85 -4.88 15.41
C GLY A 210 17.71 -3.36 15.33
N LEU A 211 16.61 -2.82 14.78
CA LEU A 211 16.37 -1.37 14.75
C LEU A 211 16.32 -0.76 16.16
N LEU A 212 15.75 -1.51 17.10
CA LEU A 212 15.52 -1.10 18.48
C LEU A 212 16.27 -1.99 19.45
N THR A 213 16.81 -1.40 20.52
CA THR A 213 17.35 -2.15 21.66
C THR A 213 16.32 -2.23 22.79
N PRO A 214 16.54 -3.06 23.83
CA PRO A 214 15.65 -3.09 24.99
C PRO A 214 15.46 -1.72 25.67
N GLN A 215 16.46 -0.84 25.62
CA GLN A 215 16.39 0.53 26.18
C GLN A 215 15.48 1.45 25.36
N ASP A 216 15.14 1.07 24.12
CA ASP A 216 14.24 1.83 23.26
C ASP A 216 12.76 1.47 23.50
N ILE A 217 12.44 0.55 24.45
CA ILE A 217 11.08 0.06 24.73
C ILE A 217 10.55 0.65 26.04
N ALA A 218 9.31 1.14 26.04
CA ALA A 218 8.70 1.85 27.17
C ALA A 218 7.93 0.93 28.13
N ASP A 219 7.14 0.00 27.61
CA ASP A 219 6.16 -0.79 28.37
C ASP A 219 6.23 -2.30 28.07
N GLY A 220 7.40 -2.76 27.62
CA GLY A 220 7.63 -4.13 27.18
C GLY A 220 7.07 -4.46 25.79
N LEU A 221 6.44 -3.50 25.10
CA LEU A 221 5.93 -3.69 23.74
C LEU A 221 6.16 -2.48 22.83
N HIS A 222 5.87 -1.28 23.33
CA HIS A 222 5.89 -0.07 22.51
C HIS A 222 7.23 0.67 22.63
N PRO A 223 7.73 1.25 21.53
CA PRO A 223 8.90 2.12 21.60
C PRO A 223 8.69 3.32 22.53
N ASN A 224 9.75 3.77 23.17
CA ASN A 224 9.80 5.07 23.84
C ASN A 224 10.20 6.17 22.84
N ALA A 225 10.36 7.40 23.33
CA ALA A 225 10.71 8.54 22.48
C ALA A 225 12.04 8.36 21.71
N ALA A 226 13.04 7.67 22.26
CA ALA A 226 14.28 7.39 21.56
C ALA A 226 14.08 6.33 20.46
N GLY A 227 13.36 5.25 20.77
CA GLY A 227 13.02 4.22 19.78
C GLY A 227 12.21 4.77 18.61
N TYR A 228 11.23 5.64 18.88
CA TYR A 228 10.47 6.29 17.81
C TYR A 228 11.30 7.24 16.95
N ARG A 229 12.35 7.86 17.48
CA ARG A 229 13.29 8.64 16.65
C ARG A 229 14.08 7.75 15.70
N ARG A 230 14.49 6.54 16.13
CA ARG A 230 15.14 5.55 15.25
C ARG A 230 14.18 5.09 14.14
N ILE A 231 12.94 4.80 14.49
CA ILE A 231 11.89 4.44 13.53
C ILE A 231 11.65 5.59 12.54
N ALA A 232 11.57 6.84 13.00
CA ALA A 232 11.43 7.99 12.13
C ALA A 232 12.58 8.12 11.12
N GLY A 233 13.84 7.97 11.57
CA GLY A 233 14.99 8.00 10.66
C GLY A 233 15.04 6.83 9.67
N MET A 234 14.50 5.66 10.03
CA MET A 234 14.31 4.57 9.07
C MET A 234 13.26 4.96 8.02
N TRP A 235 12.09 5.44 8.43
CA TRP A 235 11.04 5.86 7.49
C TRP A 235 11.50 6.99 6.57
N GLU A 236 12.22 7.98 7.10
CA GLU A 236 12.85 9.06 6.32
C GLU A 236 13.71 8.49 5.18
N ARG A 237 14.66 7.59 5.48
CA ARG A 237 15.51 6.97 4.46
C ARG A 237 14.71 6.27 3.35
N GLU A 238 13.65 5.57 3.72
CA GLU A 238 12.80 4.85 2.77
C GLU A 238 11.95 5.79 1.91
N ILE A 239 11.41 6.85 2.51
CA ILE A 239 10.68 7.90 1.79
C ILE A 239 11.62 8.59 0.80
N LEU A 240 12.81 9.01 1.22
CA LEU A 240 13.80 9.62 0.33
C LEU A 240 14.17 8.67 -0.83
N GLY A 241 14.37 7.38 -0.53
CA GLY A 241 14.66 6.38 -1.54
C GLY A 241 13.51 6.13 -2.52
N VAL A 242 12.26 6.39 -2.12
CA VAL A 242 11.08 6.35 -2.99
C VAL A 242 10.99 7.60 -3.88
N LEU A 243 11.26 8.78 -3.33
CA LEU A 243 11.12 10.06 -4.03
C LEU A 243 12.28 10.37 -4.98
N ASP A 244 13.48 9.91 -4.66
CA ASP A 244 14.66 9.99 -5.51
C ASP A 244 15.25 8.58 -5.71
N PRO A 245 14.65 7.77 -6.61
CA PRO A 245 15.18 6.46 -6.95
C PRO A 245 16.45 6.66 -7.78
N ARG A 246 17.59 6.88 -7.09
CA ARG A 246 18.89 6.86 -7.76
C ARG A 246 19.08 5.50 -8.47
N PRO A 247 19.51 5.49 -9.74
CA PRO A 247 19.73 4.27 -10.51
C PRO A 247 20.80 3.37 -9.91
#